data_AF-A0A101J3U4-F1
#
_entry.id   AF-A0A101J3U4-F1
#
_cell.length_a   1.000
_cell.length_b   1.000
_cell.length_c   1.000
_cell.angle_alpha   90.00
_cell.angle_beta   90.00
_cell.angle_gamma   90.00
#
_symmetry.space_group_name_H-M   'P 1'
#
loop_
_entity.id
_entity.type
_entity.pdbx_description
1 polymer ?
#
loop_
_entity_poly.entity_id
_entity_poly.type
_entity_poly.pdbx_seq_one_letter_code
_entity_poly.pdbx_strand_id
1 'polypeptide(L)'
;MQQVIKSSHLAADTEKTLRNIRYDKLFILTDANTHRHCLPLLNGVSQISEAREIVIPADDTHKTITTLSGVWEQLTTEGATRHSLLINLGGGMVTDLGGFAAATFKRGIRYINIPTTLLGAVDASVGGKTGINFGGYKNEIGCFYPSEFVIISSDFFRTLSHHALLSGYAEMIKHALIHSATDLDKLLLFPLN
;
A
#
# COMPACT_ATOMS: atom_id res chain seq x y z
N MET A 1 1.19 8.34 15.15
CA MET A 1 0.28 8.96 14.16
C MET A 1 0.89 8.69 12.79
N GLN A 2 0.11 8.13 11.87
CA GLN A 2 0.57 7.78 10.52
C GLN A 2 1.04 9.04 9.80
N GLN A 3 2.26 9.03 9.24
CA GLN A 3 2.79 10.17 8.48
C GLN A 3 2.54 10.00 6.98
N VAL A 4 1.94 10.99 6.33
CA VAL A 4 1.65 10.95 4.88
C VAL A 4 2.63 11.86 4.14
N ILE A 5 3.34 11.30 3.17
CA ILE A 5 4.30 11.97 2.31
C ILE A 5 3.74 12.01 0.90
N LYS A 6 3.47 13.23 0.38
CA LYS A 6 3.17 13.45 -1.04
C LYS A 6 4.50 13.68 -1.76
N SER A 7 5.02 12.64 -2.39
CA SER A 7 6.36 12.61 -2.97
C SER A 7 6.37 13.22 -4.37
N SER A 8 7.40 14.03 -4.64
CA SER A 8 7.77 14.46 -6.00
C SER A 8 9.08 13.82 -6.47
N HIS A 9 9.80 13.15 -5.56
CA HIS A 9 11.07 12.46 -5.83
C HIS A 9 11.04 11.09 -5.16
N LEU A 10 10.29 10.16 -5.76
CA LEU A 10 9.92 8.87 -5.17
C LEU A 10 11.09 8.15 -4.50
N ALA A 11 12.18 7.89 -5.24
CA ALA A 11 13.32 7.16 -4.71
C ALA A 11 13.97 7.85 -3.50
N ALA A 12 14.20 9.17 -3.58
CA ALA A 12 14.84 9.94 -2.51
C ALA A 12 13.96 10.00 -1.25
N ASP A 13 12.64 10.19 -1.41
CA ASP A 13 11.70 10.23 -0.30
C ASP A 13 11.52 8.85 0.36
N THR A 14 11.52 7.78 -0.43
CA THR A 14 11.53 6.40 0.07
C THR A 14 12.82 6.11 0.84
N GLU A 15 13.99 6.43 0.28
CA GLU A 15 15.28 6.23 0.95
C GLU A 15 15.35 6.99 2.28
N LYS A 16 14.93 8.26 2.29
CA LYS A 16 14.88 9.09 3.49
C LYS A 16 13.94 8.48 4.54
N THR A 17 12.76 8.01 4.14
CA THR A 17 11.81 7.34 5.03
C THR A 17 12.43 6.10 5.65
N LEU A 18 13.05 5.24 4.85
CA LEU A 18 13.66 4.00 5.34
C LEU A 18 14.81 4.26 6.31
N ARG A 19 15.63 5.30 6.10
CA ARG A 19 16.70 5.69 7.04
C ARG A 19 16.17 6.15 8.40
N ASN A 20 14.93 6.63 8.47
CA ASN A 20 14.31 7.09 9.72
C ASN A 20 13.65 5.97 10.53
N ILE A 21 13.53 4.77 9.98
CA ILE A 21 12.94 3.61 10.65
C ILE A 21 14.07 2.66 11.02
N ARG A 22 14.23 2.33 12.31
CA ARG A 22 15.16 1.27 12.71
C ARG A 22 14.55 -0.08 12.41
N TYR A 23 15.15 -0.93 11.59
CA TYR A 23 14.72 -2.31 11.37
C TYR A 23 15.93 -3.22 11.17
N ASP A 24 15.76 -4.52 11.38
CA ASP A 24 16.83 -5.53 11.19
C ASP A 24 16.76 -6.24 9.84
N LYS A 25 15.56 -6.38 9.28
CA LYS A 25 15.28 -6.97 7.97
C LYS A 25 14.19 -6.19 7.27
N LEU A 26 14.31 -6.09 5.95
CA LEU A 26 13.35 -5.42 5.09
C LEU A 26 12.66 -6.41 4.17
N PHE A 27 11.33 -6.34 4.13
CA PHE A 27 10.47 -7.11 3.25
C PHE A 27 9.67 -6.16 2.37
N ILE A 28 9.39 -6.56 1.14
CA ILE A 28 8.50 -5.83 0.24
C ILE A 28 7.42 -6.76 -0.29
N LEU A 29 6.18 -6.47 0.07
CA LEU A 29 4.98 -7.15 -0.41
C LEU A 29 4.44 -6.39 -1.63
N THR A 30 4.21 -7.13 -2.71
CA THR A 30 3.61 -6.65 -3.95
C THR A 30 2.60 -7.66 -4.48
N ASP A 31 1.64 -7.19 -5.29
CA ASP A 31 0.96 -8.08 -6.22
C ASP A 31 1.76 -8.23 -7.53
N ALA A 32 1.44 -9.25 -8.33
CA ALA A 32 2.16 -9.55 -9.57
C ALA A 32 2.22 -8.39 -10.60
N ASN A 33 1.18 -7.55 -10.70
CA ASN A 33 1.19 -6.39 -11.61
C ASN A 33 2.07 -5.28 -11.04
N THR A 34 1.93 -5.00 -9.75
CA THR A 34 2.74 -3.99 -9.06
C THR A 34 4.22 -4.35 -9.08
N HIS A 35 4.56 -5.63 -8.86
CA HIS A 35 5.93 -6.13 -8.97
C HIS A 35 6.54 -5.83 -10.34
N ARG A 36 5.80 -6.09 -11.41
CA ARG A 36 6.26 -5.88 -12.78
C ARG A 36 6.39 -4.40 -13.15
N HIS A 37 5.43 -3.57 -12.75
CA HIS A 37 5.27 -2.22 -13.30
C HIS A 37 5.72 -1.09 -12.36
N CYS A 38 5.66 -1.30 -11.05
CA CYS A 38 5.90 -0.24 -10.06
C CYS A 38 7.20 -0.45 -9.30
N LEU A 39 7.53 -1.69 -8.90
CA LEU A 39 8.79 -1.96 -8.19
C LEU A 39 10.04 -1.43 -8.92
N PRO A 40 10.15 -1.52 -10.27
CA PRO A 40 11.30 -0.99 -10.99
C PRO A 40 11.53 0.52 -10.80
N LEU A 41 10.49 1.29 -10.48
CA LEU A 41 10.61 2.73 -10.20
C LEU A 41 11.37 3.03 -8.90
N LEU A 42 11.56 2.02 -8.04
CA LEU A 42 12.31 2.09 -6.78
C LEU A 42 13.70 1.47 -6.87
N ASN A 43 14.16 1.01 -8.04
CA ASN A 43 15.49 0.39 -8.22
C ASN A 43 16.65 1.32 -7.80
N GLY A 44 16.45 2.64 -7.79
CA GLY A 44 17.44 3.60 -7.31
C GLY A 44 17.63 3.61 -5.78
N VAL A 45 16.81 2.88 -5.02
CA VAL A 45 16.88 2.80 -3.56
C VAL A 45 17.61 1.52 -3.16
N SER A 46 18.82 1.67 -2.60
CA SER A 46 19.69 0.53 -2.26
C SER A 46 19.03 -0.44 -1.28
N GLN A 47 18.33 0.06 -0.27
CA GLN A 47 17.64 -0.80 0.70
C GLN A 47 16.53 -1.65 0.05
N ILE A 48 15.82 -1.12 -0.95
CA ILE A 48 14.79 -1.87 -1.68
C ILE A 48 15.42 -3.00 -2.49
N SER A 49 16.58 -2.75 -3.12
CA SER A 49 17.29 -3.76 -3.91
C SER A 49 17.78 -4.96 -3.09
N GLU A 50 17.99 -4.76 -1.78
CA GLU A 50 18.40 -5.82 -0.84
C GLU A 50 17.20 -6.44 -0.09
N ALA A 51 15.99 -5.91 -0.27
CA ALA A 51 14.80 -6.37 0.42
C ALA A 51 14.40 -7.78 -0.02
N ARG A 52 13.78 -8.53 0.89
CA ARG A 52 13.15 -9.82 0.55
C ARG A 52 11.77 -9.56 -0.06
N GLU A 53 11.59 -10.02 -1.29
CA GLU A 53 10.35 -9.83 -2.03
C GLU A 53 9.32 -10.90 -1.68
N ILE A 54 8.08 -10.47 -1.45
CA ILE A 54 6.91 -11.34 -1.32
C ILE A 54 5.93 -10.91 -2.42
N VAL A 55 5.65 -11.82 -3.35
CA VAL A 55 4.76 -11.55 -4.48
C VAL A 55 3.50 -12.38 -4.34
N ILE A 56 2.34 -11.73 -4.31
CA ILE A 56 1.03 -12.37 -4.27
C ILE A 56 0.28 -12.22 -5.60
N PRO A 57 -0.74 -13.05 -5.88
CA PRO A 57 -1.58 -12.85 -7.05
C PRO A 57 -2.30 -11.49 -7.01
N ALA A 58 -2.51 -10.88 -8.17
CA ALA A 58 -3.22 -9.61 -8.29
C ALA A 58 -4.74 -9.76 -8.15
N ASP A 59 -5.44 -8.65 -7.99
CA ASP A 59 -6.91 -8.54 -7.85
C ASP A 59 -7.50 -8.89 -6.47
N ASP A 60 -8.63 -8.25 -6.15
CA ASP A 60 -9.31 -8.34 -4.85
C ASP A 60 -9.85 -9.75 -4.53
N THR A 61 -9.99 -10.62 -5.53
CA THR A 61 -10.37 -12.02 -5.34
C THR A 61 -9.32 -12.79 -4.54
N HIS A 62 -8.08 -12.32 -4.51
CA HIS A 62 -6.99 -12.91 -3.74
C HIS A 62 -6.83 -12.28 -2.37
N LYS A 63 -7.71 -11.36 -1.97
CA LYS A 63 -7.73 -10.75 -0.63
C LYS A 63 -8.34 -11.72 0.40
N THR A 64 -7.70 -12.85 0.62
CA THR A 64 -8.23 -13.99 1.40
C THR A 64 -7.29 -14.41 2.51
N ILE A 65 -7.80 -15.23 3.45
CA ILE A 65 -6.99 -15.84 4.50
C ILE A 65 -5.87 -16.72 3.95
N THR A 66 -6.08 -17.36 2.79
CA THR A 66 -5.09 -18.22 2.15
C THR A 66 -3.89 -17.41 1.68
N THR A 67 -4.12 -16.31 0.95
CA THR A 67 -3.06 -15.40 0.52
C THR A 67 -2.33 -14.78 1.71
N LEU A 68 -3.10 -14.36 2.72
CA LEU A 68 -2.54 -13.82 3.97
C LEU A 68 -1.63 -14.84 4.68
N SER A 69 -2.03 -16.10 4.72
CA SER A 69 -1.25 -17.19 5.32
C SER A 69 0.07 -17.41 4.57
N GLY A 70 0.04 -17.32 3.23
CA GLY A 70 1.26 -17.36 2.41
C GLY A 70 2.23 -16.22 2.70
N VAL A 71 1.72 -15.00 2.99
CA VAL A 71 2.58 -13.88 3.42
C VAL A 71 3.26 -14.20 4.76
N TRP A 72 2.54 -14.74 5.74
CA TRP A 72 3.13 -15.13 7.02
C TRP A 72 4.14 -16.27 6.90
N GLU A 73 3.89 -17.23 6.00
CA GLU A 73 4.82 -18.32 5.71
C GLU A 73 6.14 -17.78 5.15
N GLN A 74 6.07 -16.90 4.14
CA GLN A 74 7.25 -16.25 3.57
C GLN A 74 8.03 -15.43 4.61
N LEU A 75 7.33 -14.61 5.40
CA LEU A 75 7.96 -13.87 6.51
C LEU A 75 8.65 -14.82 7.50
N THR A 76 8.04 -15.97 7.81
CA THR A 76 8.61 -16.95 8.74
C THR A 76 9.87 -17.61 8.16
N THR A 77 9.78 -18.10 6.92
CA THR A 77 10.85 -18.85 6.25
C THR A 77 12.08 -17.99 5.98
N GLU A 78 11.88 -16.71 5.63
CA GLU A 78 12.97 -15.73 5.48
C GLU A 78 13.47 -15.16 6.82
N GLY A 79 12.91 -15.65 7.93
CA GLY A 79 13.34 -15.35 9.28
C GLY A 79 13.02 -13.93 9.74
N ALA A 80 11.91 -13.33 9.29
CA ALA A 80 11.43 -12.05 9.81
C ALA A 80 11.33 -12.09 11.34
N THR A 81 11.73 -11.00 11.99
CA THR A 81 11.70 -10.84 13.45
C THR A 81 10.62 -9.84 13.84
N ARG A 82 10.46 -9.59 15.16
CA ARG A 82 9.57 -8.54 15.65
C ARG A 82 10.04 -7.11 15.30
N HIS A 83 11.30 -6.97 14.85
CA HIS A 83 11.92 -5.69 14.52
C HIS A 83 12.01 -5.43 13.01
N SER A 84 11.58 -6.40 12.20
CA SER A 84 11.56 -6.28 10.74
C SER A 84 10.56 -5.23 10.27
N LEU A 85 10.77 -4.73 9.06
CA LEU A 85 9.92 -3.75 8.40
C LEU A 85 9.30 -4.37 7.15
N LEU A 86 7.98 -4.25 7.01
CA LEU A 86 7.25 -4.63 5.81
C LEU A 86 6.89 -3.38 4.98
N ILE A 87 7.22 -3.39 3.70
CA ILE A 87 6.75 -2.38 2.75
C ILE A 87 5.58 -3.00 1.98
N ASN A 88 4.41 -2.39 2.05
CA ASN A 88 3.30 -2.74 1.18
C ASN A 88 3.32 -1.82 -0.03
N LEU A 89 3.89 -2.28 -1.14
CA LEU A 89 3.90 -1.58 -2.42
C LEU A 89 2.77 -2.17 -3.27
N GLY A 90 1.69 -1.42 -3.48
CA GLY A 90 0.55 -1.90 -4.25
C GLY A 90 -0.73 -1.08 -4.11
N GLY A 91 -1.81 -1.58 -4.71
CA GLY A 91 -3.15 -0.99 -4.56
C GLY A 91 -3.78 -1.27 -3.19
N GLY A 92 -5.06 -0.90 -3.04
CA GLY A 92 -5.80 -1.08 -1.78
C GLY A 92 -5.83 -2.52 -1.26
N MET A 93 -5.87 -3.50 -2.15
CA MET A 93 -5.78 -4.92 -1.76
C MET A 93 -4.48 -5.24 -1.02
N VAL A 94 -3.34 -4.82 -1.59
CA VAL A 94 -2.01 -5.08 -1.02
C VAL A 94 -1.81 -4.32 0.29
N THR A 95 -2.25 -3.06 0.37
CA THR A 95 -2.10 -2.26 1.60
C THR A 95 -2.95 -2.81 2.75
N ASP A 96 -4.17 -3.28 2.46
CA ASP A 96 -5.05 -3.85 3.48
C ASP A 96 -4.58 -5.23 3.95
N LEU A 97 -4.27 -6.13 3.00
CA LEU A 97 -3.82 -7.48 3.31
C LEU A 97 -2.45 -7.43 3.98
N GLY A 98 -1.52 -6.64 3.44
CA GLY A 98 -0.18 -6.47 4.00
C GLY A 98 -0.18 -5.78 5.36
N GLY A 99 -1.05 -4.78 5.54
CA GLY A 99 -1.24 -4.15 6.85
C GLY A 99 -1.77 -5.13 7.89
N PHE A 100 -2.71 -6.01 7.50
CA PHE A 100 -3.25 -7.02 8.40
C PHE A 100 -2.22 -8.13 8.68
N ALA A 101 -1.40 -8.47 7.68
CA ALA A 101 -0.27 -9.37 7.84
C ALA A 101 0.72 -8.82 8.88
N ALA A 102 1.10 -7.55 8.75
CA ALA A 102 2.00 -6.88 9.68
C ALA A 102 1.42 -6.79 11.10
N ALA A 103 0.13 -6.49 11.24
CA ALA A 103 -0.54 -6.37 12.53
C ALA A 103 -0.57 -7.68 13.33
N THR A 104 -0.66 -8.81 12.64
CA THR A 104 -0.88 -10.12 13.25
C THR A 104 0.40 -10.96 13.33
N PHE A 105 1.34 -10.76 12.41
CA PHE A 105 2.63 -11.46 12.43
C PHE A 105 3.42 -11.08 13.68
N LYS A 106 3.79 -12.09 14.49
CA LYS A 106 4.45 -11.91 15.80
C LYS A 106 3.75 -10.90 16.72
N ARG A 107 2.42 -10.75 16.56
CA ARG A 107 1.57 -9.77 17.28
C ARG A 107 1.86 -8.30 16.94
N GLY A 108 2.44 -8.03 15.77
CA GLY A 108 2.70 -6.69 15.28
C GLY A 108 4.16 -6.50 14.89
N ILE A 109 4.40 -6.18 13.61
CA ILE A 109 5.64 -5.63 13.09
C ILE A 109 5.36 -4.29 12.42
N ARG A 110 6.39 -3.44 12.33
CA ARG A 110 6.23 -2.15 11.65
C ARG A 110 6.06 -2.36 10.16
N TYR A 111 5.31 -1.45 9.54
CA TYR A 111 5.15 -1.42 8.11
C TYR A 111 4.97 0.00 7.58
N ILE A 112 5.21 0.17 6.28
CA ILE A 112 4.87 1.38 5.52
C ILE A 112 4.01 1.01 4.33
N ASN A 113 3.16 1.93 3.90
CA ASN A 113 2.37 1.79 2.67
C ASN A 113 2.96 2.69 1.57
N ILE A 114 3.11 2.15 0.37
CA ILE A 114 3.44 2.91 -0.85
C ILE A 114 2.32 2.59 -1.87
N PRO A 115 1.18 3.29 -1.81
CA PRO A 115 0.05 3.02 -2.68
C PRO A 115 0.38 3.30 -4.16
N THR A 116 0.12 2.33 -5.03
CA THR A 116 0.38 2.43 -6.48
C THR A 116 -0.88 2.70 -7.31
N THR A 117 -2.05 2.74 -6.65
CA THR A 117 -3.33 3.10 -7.26
C THR A 117 -3.84 4.42 -6.69
N LEU A 118 -4.58 5.19 -7.49
CA LEU A 118 -5.18 6.43 -7.00
C LEU A 118 -6.14 6.16 -5.82
N LEU A 119 -6.98 5.12 -5.93
CA LEU A 119 -7.88 4.70 -4.85
C LEU A 119 -7.12 4.35 -3.56
N GLY A 120 -6.03 3.60 -3.68
CA GLY A 120 -5.17 3.28 -2.54
C GLY A 120 -4.56 4.53 -1.89
N ALA A 121 -4.19 5.53 -2.69
CA ALA A 121 -3.57 6.76 -2.18
C ALA A 121 -4.55 7.70 -1.47
N VAL A 122 -5.83 7.69 -1.83
CA VAL A 122 -6.83 8.62 -1.27
C VAL A 122 -7.71 8.00 -0.19
N ASP A 123 -7.76 6.67 -0.09
CA ASP A 123 -8.61 5.95 0.87
C ASP A 123 -7.82 4.83 1.58
N ALA A 124 -7.58 3.70 0.90
CA ALA A 124 -7.17 2.45 1.57
C ALA A 124 -5.85 2.51 2.37
N SER A 125 -4.88 3.30 1.93
CA SER A 125 -3.58 3.35 2.62
C SER A 125 -3.56 4.23 3.88
N VAL A 126 -4.61 5.02 4.12
CA VAL A 126 -4.70 6.02 5.19
C VAL A 126 -5.75 5.61 6.23
N GLY A 127 -5.45 5.82 7.51
CA GLY A 127 -6.40 5.57 8.61
C GLY A 127 -6.28 4.20 9.30
N GLY A 128 -5.40 3.33 8.80
CA GLY A 128 -4.99 2.10 9.49
C GLY A 128 -6.03 0.98 9.52
N LYS A 129 -7.10 1.07 8.74
CA LYS A 129 -8.01 -0.08 8.53
C LYS A 129 -7.29 -1.09 7.65
N THR A 130 -7.18 -2.32 8.12
CA THR A 130 -6.51 -3.41 7.42
C THR A 130 -7.38 -4.64 7.51
N GLY A 131 -7.32 -5.55 6.53
CA GLY A 131 -8.15 -6.76 6.57
C GLY A 131 -8.21 -7.55 5.29
N ILE A 132 -9.06 -8.57 5.32
CA ILE A 132 -9.32 -9.51 4.24
C ILE A 132 -10.82 -9.73 4.04
N ASN A 133 -11.17 -10.25 2.87
CA ASN A 133 -12.51 -10.72 2.56
C ASN A 133 -12.72 -12.12 3.19
N PHE A 134 -13.92 -12.40 3.67
CA PHE A 134 -14.25 -13.70 4.28
C PHE A 134 -15.72 -14.07 4.02
N GLY A 135 -15.98 -15.32 3.62
CA GLY A 135 -17.35 -15.82 3.43
C GLY A 135 -18.20 -15.04 2.41
N GLY A 136 -17.59 -14.38 1.42
CA GLY A 136 -18.27 -13.52 0.44
C GLY A 136 -18.45 -12.06 0.88
N TYR A 137 -18.08 -11.73 2.12
CA TYR A 137 -18.12 -10.37 2.65
C TYR A 137 -16.78 -9.66 2.45
N LYS A 138 -16.85 -8.38 2.07
CA LYS A 138 -15.67 -7.53 1.88
C LYS A 138 -15.18 -6.97 3.20
N ASN A 139 -13.87 -6.99 3.42
CA ASN A 139 -13.22 -6.40 4.60
C ASN A 139 -13.79 -6.89 5.95
N GLU A 140 -14.30 -8.12 6.00
CA GLU A 140 -15.02 -8.66 7.14
C GLU A 140 -14.11 -8.94 8.35
N ILE A 141 -12.88 -9.38 8.08
CA ILE A 141 -11.91 -9.75 9.11
C ILE A 141 -10.69 -8.84 8.98
N GLY A 142 -10.35 -8.14 10.05
CA GLY A 142 -9.28 -7.16 10.01
C GLY A 142 -8.95 -6.54 11.37
N CYS A 143 -8.15 -5.48 11.35
CA CYS A 143 -7.81 -4.71 12.53
C CYS A 143 -7.49 -3.25 12.21
N PHE A 144 -7.53 -2.40 13.24
CA PHE A 144 -7.01 -1.04 13.20
C PHE A 144 -5.53 -1.04 13.59
N TYR A 145 -4.65 -0.93 12.59
CA TYR A 145 -3.21 -0.95 12.77
C TYR A 145 -2.55 0.05 11.80
N PRO A 146 -2.27 1.29 12.23
CA PRO A 146 -1.74 2.32 11.33
C PRO A 146 -0.29 2.03 10.92
N SER A 147 0.05 2.34 9.67
CA SER A 147 1.44 2.29 9.20
C SER A 147 2.27 3.42 9.81
N GLU A 148 3.60 3.26 9.81
CA GLU A 148 4.53 4.33 10.21
C GLU A 148 4.45 5.49 9.20
N PHE A 149 4.47 5.15 7.91
CA PHE A 149 4.43 6.10 6.80
C PHE A 149 3.50 5.63 5.67
N VAL A 150 2.99 6.60 4.92
CA VAL A 150 2.33 6.44 3.62
C VAL A 150 3.05 7.33 2.61
N ILE A 151 3.61 6.75 1.54
CA ILE A 151 4.32 7.51 0.50
C ILE A 151 3.50 7.48 -0.78
N ILE A 152 2.94 8.62 -1.16
CA ILE A 152 2.10 8.79 -2.35
C ILE A 152 2.94 9.42 -3.45
N SER A 153 3.04 8.77 -4.61
CA SER A 153 3.62 9.35 -5.83
C SER A 153 2.71 9.13 -7.02
N SER A 154 2.48 10.18 -7.81
CA SER A 154 1.71 10.09 -9.05
C SER A 154 2.42 9.33 -10.17
N ASP A 155 3.73 9.07 -10.03
CA ASP A 155 4.48 8.31 -11.04
C ASP A 155 3.96 6.89 -11.21
N PHE A 156 3.46 6.27 -10.14
CA PHE A 156 2.83 4.95 -10.21
C PHE A 156 1.55 4.95 -11.05
N PHE A 157 0.82 6.06 -11.05
CA PHE A 157 -0.49 6.14 -11.69
C PHE A 157 -0.42 6.13 -13.21
N ARG A 158 0.77 6.39 -13.78
CA ARG A 158 1.02 6.35 -15.23
C ARG A 158 0.79 4.98 -15.86
N THR A 159 0.84 3.91 -15.04
CA THR A 159 0.64 2.53 -15.49
C THR A 159 -0.79 2.01 -15.28
N LEU A 160 -1.65 2.81 -14.64
CA LEU A 160 -3.03 2.42 -14.36
C LEU A 160 -3.88 2.47 -15.63
N SER A 161 -4.82 1.54 -15.74
CA SER A 161 -5.88 1.68 -16.73
C SER A 161 -6.75 2.90 -16.41
N HIS A 162 -7.35 3.48 -17.44
CA HIS A 162 -8.28 4.61 -17.28
C HIS A 162 -9.41 4.26 -16.28
N HIS A 163 -9.91 3.03 -16.30
CA HIS A 163 -10.91 2.56 -15.35
C HIS A 163 -10.40 2.55 -13.90
N ALA A 164 -9.17 2.10 -13.65
CA ALA A 164 -8.59 2.12 -12.31
C ALA A 164 -8.34 3.55 -11.80
N LEU A 165 -7.96 4.47 -12.70
CA LEU A 165 -7.84 5.89 -12.38
C LEU A 165 -9.20 6.49 -12.01
N LEU A 166 -10.23 6.27 -12.83
CA LEU A 166 -11.60 6.73 -12.57
C LEU A 166 -12.16 6.17 -11.25
N SER A 167 -11.86 4.91 -10.93
CA SER A 167 -12.29 4.31 -9.66
C SER A 167 -11.73 5.06 -8.44
N GLY A 168 -10.48 5.50 -8.48
CA GLY A 168 -9.91 6.34 -7.42
C GLY A 168 -10.42 7.77 -7.46
N TYR A 169 -10.67 8.30 -8.66
CA TYR A 169 -11.17 9.65 -8.83
C TYR A 169 -12.60 9.83 -8.29
N ALA A 170 -13.45 8.82 -8.45
CA ALA A 170 -14.79 8.79 -7.86
C ALA A 170 -14.76 8.95 -6.33
N GLU A 171 -13.76 8.35 -5.68
CA GLU A 171 -13.56 8.48 -4.24
C GLU A 171 -13.13 9.90 -3.84
N MET A 172 -12.28 10.55 -4.64
CA MET A 172 -11.94 11.97 -4.44
C MET A 172 -13.18 12.87 -4.57
N ILE A 173 -14.04 12.63 -5.55
CA ILE A 173 -15.31 13.35 -5.72
C ILE A 173 -16.21 13.14 -4.50
N LYS A 174 -16.32 11.91 -3.99
CA LYS A 174 -17.07 11.60 -2.77
C LYS A 174 -16.55 12.44 -1.59
N HIS A 175 -15.23 12.50 -1.39
CA HIS A 175 -14.64 13.32 -0.34
C HIS A 175 -14.95 14.82 -0.51
N ALA A 176 -14.88 15.33 -1.74
CA ALA A 176 -15.21 16.72 -2.02
C ALA A 176 -16.69 17.05 -1.73
N LEU A 177 -17.61 16.17 -2.14
CA LEU A 177 -19.05 16.32 -1.89
C LEU A 177 -19.40 16.46 -0.40
N ILE A 178 -18.68 15.75 0.48
CA ILE A 178 -18.91 15.81 1.93
C ILE A 178 -18.05 16.87 2.64
N HIS A 179 -17.14 17.54 1.93
CA HIS A 179 -16.21 18.50 2.50
C HIS A 179 -16.47 19.94 2.05
N SER A 180 -16.47 20.22 0.73
CA SER A 180 -16.54 21.58 0.19
C SER A 180 -16.92 21.61 -1.29
N ALA A 181 -17.87 22.50 -1.63
CA ALA A 181 -18.24 22.79 -3.03
C ALA A 181 -17.05 23.29 -3.86
N THR A 182 -16.16 24.08 -3.26
CA THR A 182 -14.96 24.60 -3.94
C THR A 182 -14.01 23.48 -4.37
N ASP A 183 -13.87 22.44 -3.57
CA ASP A 183 -13.02 21.30 -3.94
C ASP A 183 -13.71 20.39 -4.96
N LEU A 184 -15.04 20.30 -4.91
CA LEU A 184 -15.81 19.60 -5.94
C LEU A 184 -15.63 20.27 -7.30
N ASP A 185 -15.75 21.60 -7.37
CA ASP A 185 -15.57 22.35 -8.62
C ASP A 185 -14.18 22.14 -9.21
N LYS A 186 -13.12 22.14 -8.38
CA LYS A 186 -11.75 21.87 -8.84
C LYS A 186 -11.61 20.47 -9.45
N LEU A 187 -12.26 19.46 -8.87
CA LEU A 187 -12.19 18.10 -9.38
C LEU A 187 -13.01 17.96 -10.67
N LEU A 188 -14.21 18.54 -10.75
CA LEU A 188 -15.02 18.48 -11.97
C LEU A 188 -14.38 19.20 -13.16
N LEU A 189 -13.56 20.23 -12.90
CA LEU A 189 -12.82 20.97 -13.93
C LEU A 189 -11.45 20.38 -14.25
N PHE A 190 -10.98 19.36 -13.52
CA PHE A 190 -9.68 18.76 -13.77
C PHE A 190 -9.72 17.90 -15.03
N PRO A 191 -8.81 18.12 -15.99
CA PRO A 191 -8.79 17.34 -17.23
C PRO A 191 -8.18 15.96 -16.98
N LEU A 192 -9.05 14.99 -16.69
CA LEU A 192 -8.69 13.58 -16.57
C LEU A 192 -8.64 12.95 -17.98
N ASN A 193 -7.67 13.38 -18.80
CA ASN A 193 -7.43 12.85 -20.14
C ASN A 193 -6.24 11.88 -20.13
#